data_AF-A0A7R9WM74-F1
#
_entry.id   AF-A0A7R9WM74-F1
#
_cell.length_a   1.000
_cell.length_b   1.000
_cell.length_c   1.000
_cell.angle_alpha   90.00
_cell.angle_beta   90.00
_cell.angle_gamma   90.00
#
_symmetry.space_group_name_H-M   'P 1'
#
loop_
_entity.id
_entity.type
_entity.pdbx_description
1 polymer ?
#
loop_
_entity_poly.entity_id
_entity_poly.type
_entity_poly.pdbx_seq_one_letter_code
_entity_poly.pdbx_strand_id
1 'polypeptide(L)'
;EIDDGGAVSERPLPWAQLAEITKCLKVRDLLPSTIPAADQHEIMQYLGQKWFDCLRHPRLSYLAMNTFATALITNLQSPAKHPPLHLYSAHDSALIGLLCAFRLNPPKEWPPYGSFLKIELVEMTAMEGDAEPEHVVRFSLNGKTLECEWSDREDCITLERLVEKVTTEGASA
;
A
#
# COMPACT_ATOMS: atom_id res chain seq x y z
N GLU A 1 25.38 6.42 48.05
CA GLU A 1 26.00 7.19 46.95
C GLU A 1 24.91 7.52 45.95
N ILE A 2 24.81 8.80 45.60
CA ILE A 2 23.94 9.30 44.54
C ILE A 2 24.68 8.96 43.25
N ASP A 3 24.05 8.18 42.38
CA ASP A 3 24.59 7.79 41.07
C ASP A 3 24.61 9.02 40.17
N ASP A 4 25.78 9.66 40.10
CA ASP A 4 26.08 10.83 39.26
C ASP A 4 26.14 10.42 37.78
N GLY A 5 25.18 10.92 37.00
CA GLY A 5 25.48 11.38 35.63
C GLY A 5 25.94 10.34 34.62
N GLY A 6 25.30 9.16 34.58
CA GLY A 6 25.40 8.29 33.41
C GLY A 6 24.94 9.05 32.16
N ALA A 7 25.88 9.41 31.28
CA ALA A 7 25.60 10.10 30.02
C ALA A 7 24.47 9.36 29.30
N VAL A 8 23.30 9.99 29.18
CA VAL A 8 22.20 9.46 28.37
C VAL A 8 22.79 9.27 26.98
N SER A 9 22.90 8.02 26.54
CA SER A 9 23.31 7.73 25.17
C SER A 9 22.27 8.35 24.27
N GLU A 10 22.59 9.52 23.68
CA GLU A 10 21.78 10.22 22.70
C GLU A 10 21.78 9.44 21.38
N ARG A 11 21.22 8.22 21.40
CA ARG A 11 20.92 7.53 20.15
C ARG A 11 19.79 8.31 19.49
N PRO A 12 20.01 8.85 18.28
CA PRO A 12 18.94 9.54 17.57
C PRO A 12 17.80 8.54 17.33
N LEU A 13 16.56 9.02 17.49
CA LEU A 13 15.38 8.22 17.18
C LEU A 13 15.38 7.87 15.69
N PRO A 14 15.13 6.60 15.32
CA PRO A 14 14.86 6.23 13.95
C PRO A 14 13.70 7.06 13.38
N TRP A 15 13.80 7.46 12.12
CA TRP A 15 12.76 8.24 11.43
C TRP A 15 11.37 7.63 11.52
N ALA A 16 11.27 6.30 11.45
CA ALA A 16 10.01 5.58 11.61
C ALA A 16 9.36 5.81 12.99
N GLN A 17 10.16 5.76 14.06
CA GLN A 17 9.67 5.99 15.42
C GLN A 17 9.30 7.46 15.62
N LEU A 18 10.12 8.38 15.12
CA LEU A 18 9.85 9.81 15.21
C LEU A 18 8.53 10.18 14.50
N ALA A 19 8.29 9.63 13.32
CA ALA A 19 7.06 9.85 12.55
C ALA A 19 5.82 9.38 13.32
N GLU A 20 5.83 8.13 13.82
CA GLU A 20 4.68 7.58 14.55
C GLU A 20 4.40 8.31 15.86
N ILE A 21 5.45 8.63 16.63
CA ILE A 21 5.31 9.38 17.89
C ILE A 21 4.72 10.76 17.62
N THR A 22 5.29 11.51 16.67
CA THR A 22 4.81 12.87 16.36
C THR A 22 3.42 12.86 15.74
N LYS A 23 3.07 11.84 14.95
CA LYS A 23 1.70 11.63 14.45
C LYS A 23 0.71 11.41 15.58
N CYS A 24 1.02 10.52 16.53
CA CYS A 24 0.17 10.21 17.67
C CYS A 24 -0.03 11.43 18.58
N LEU A 25 1.05 12.17 18.86
CA LEU A 25 0.99 13.39 19.65
C LEU A 25 0.13 14.47 18.98
N LYS A 26 0.30 14.67 17.67
CA LYS A 26 -0.51 15.62 16.89
C LYS A 26 -2.00 15.28 16.92
N VAL A 27 -2.37 14.02 16.73
CA VAL A 27 -3.78 13.58 16.75
C VAL A 27 -4.42 13.78 18.13
N ARG A 28 -3.62 13.75 19.20
CA ARG A 28 -4.10 13.97 20.58
C ARG A 28 -3.99 15.41 21.07
N ASP A 29 -3.58 16.34 20.22
CA ASP A 29 -3.30 17.73 20.60
C ASP A 29 -2.22 17.85 21.71
N LEU A 30 -1.23 16.96 21.65
CA LEU A 30 -0.10 16.86 22.58
C LEU A 30 1.25 17.09 21.88
N LEU A 31 1.25 17.57 20.64
CA LEU A 31 2.49 17.85 19.91
C LEU A 31 3.19 19.06 20.58
N PRO A 32 4.46 18.94 21.00
CA PRO A 32 5.20 20.05 21.58
C PRO A 32 5.22 21.25 20.64
N SER A 33 5.08 22.47 21.18
CA SER A 33 5.11 23.71 20.40
C SER A 33 6.42 23.95 19.66
N THR A 34 7.49 23.28 20.08
CA THR A 34 8.81 23.27 19.41
C THR A 34 8.82 22.46 18.11
N ILE A 35 7.79 21.66 17.83
CA ILE A 35 7.64 20.90 16.58
C ILE A 35 6.43 21.47 15.83
N PRO A 36 6.66 22.36 14.84
CA PRO A 36 5.61 22.87 13.99
C PRO A 36 4.81 21.74 13.31
N ALA A 37 3.53 22.00 13.06
CA ALA A 37 2.67 21.04 12.36
C ALA A 37 3.15 20.74 10.92
N ALA A 38 3.90 21.66 10.32
CA ALA A 38 4.55 21.51 9.02
C ALA A 38 5.71 20.51 9.08
N ASP A 39 6.62 20.65 10.04
CA ASP A 39 7.74 19.72 10.27
C ASP A 39 7.21 18.29 10.54
N GLN A 40 6.16 18.16 11.35
CA GLN A 40 5.50 16.87 11.56
C GLN A 40 4.98 16.27 10.25
N HIS A 41 4.41 17.09 9.36
CA HIS A 41 3.94 16.63 8.05
C HIS A 41 5.11 16.18 7.17
N GLU A 42 6.21 16.95 7.13
CA GLU A 42 7.42 16.61 6.37
C GLU A 42 8.05 15.30 6.84
N ILE A 43 8.09 15.05 8.15
CA ILE A 43 8.57 13.78 8.72
C ILE A 43 7.75 12.60 8.19
N MET A 44 6.42 12.71 8.15
CA MET A 44 5.54 11.66 7.62
C MET A 44 5.78 11.43 6.12
N GLN A 45 5.92 12.50 5.34
CA GLN A 45 6.15 12.39 3.90
C GLN A 45 7.51 11.76 3.60
N TYR A 46 8.55 12.15 4.34
CA TYR A 46 9.87 11.54 4.23
C TYR A 46 9.83 10.05 4.51
N LEU A 47 9.16 9.62 5.58
CA LEU A 47 9.04 8.20 5.91
C LEU A 47 8.27 7.44 4.82
N GLY A 48 7.13 7.96 4.37
CA GLY A 48 6.35 7.36 3.30
C GLY A 48 7.19 7.18 2.03
N GLN A 49 7.91 8.22 1.61
CA GLN A 49 8.80 8.15 0.45
C GLN A 49 9.89 7.09 0.62
N LYS A 50 10.50 6.99 1.81
CA LYS A 50 11.52 5.97 2.08
C LYS A 50 10.99 4.55 1.95
N TRP A 51 9.79 4.29 2.46
CA TRP A 51 9.14 2.99 2.29
C TRP A 51 8.87 2.69 0.81
N PHE A 52 8.36 3.65 0.05
CA PHE A 52 8.16 3.50 -1.39
C PHE A 52 9.48 3.23 -2.11
N ASP A 53 10.55 3.96 -1.82
CA ASP A 53 11.85 3.75 -2.46
C ASP A 53 12.42 2.36 -2.17
N CYS A 54 12.22 1.84 -0.95
CA CYS A 54 12.63 0.48 -0.59
C CYS A 54 11.80 -0.60 -1.30
N LEU A 55 10.48 -0.43 -1.36
CA LEU A 55 9.57 -1.47 -1.88
C LEU A 55 9.28 -1.33 -3.38
N ARG A 56 9.67 -0.23 -4.03
CA ARG A 56 9.51 -0.05 -5.49
C ARG A 56 10.37 -1.04 -6.27
N HIS A 57 11.47 -1.55 -5.73
CA HIS A 57 12.27 -2.56 -6.43
C HIS A 57 11.47 -3.87 -6.61
N PRO A 58 11.33 -4.40 -7.85
CA PRO A 58 10.53 -5.60 -8.12
C PRO A 58 10.82 -6.78 -7.23
N ARG A 59 12.10 -7.08 -7.02
CA ARG A 59 12.51 -8.19 -6.16
C ARG A 59 12.12 -7.99 -4.70
N LEU A 60 12.25 -6.78 -4.17
CA LEU A 60 11.96 -6.50 -2.76
C LEU A 60 10.46 -6.53 -2.52
N SER A 61 9.69 -5.95 -3.45
CA SER A 61 8.22 -6.04 -3.44
C SER A 61 7.74 -7.49 -3.48
N TYR A 62 8.30 -8.30 -4.40
CA TYR A 62 7.99 -9.72 -4.53
C TYR A 62 8.29 -10.47 -3.23
N LEU A 63 9.50 -10.32 -2.68
CA LEU A 63 9.89 -11.01 -1.45
C LEU A 63 9.04 -10.60 -0.23
N ALA A 64 8.64 -9.33 -0.16
CA ALA A 64 7.86 -8.81 0.97
C ALA A 64 6.36 -9.15 0.87
N MET A 65 5.78 -9.13 -0.32
CA MET A 65 4.32 -9.07 -0.51
C MET A 65 3.74 -10.17 -1.39
N ASN A 66 4.54 -10.99 -2.07
CA ASN A 66 4.02 -11.96 -3.05
C ASN A 66 2.98 -12.92 -2.45
N THR A 67 3.20 -13.45 -1.24
CA THR A 67 2.23 -14.32 -0.57
C THR A 67 0.87 -13.63 -0.38
N PHE A 68 0.88 -12.36 0.05
CA PHE A 68 -0.35 -11.62 0.28
C PHE A 68 -1.02 -11.22 -1.04
N ALA A 69 -0.25 -10.70 -2.01
CA ALA A 69 -0.76 -10.36 -3.33
C ALA A 69 -1.36 -11.58 -4.04
N THR A 70 -0.68 -12.73 -4.02
CA THR A 70 -1.18 -13.98 -4.64
C THR A 70 -2.47 -14.47 -3.98
N ALA A 71 -2.58 -14.38 -2.66
CA ALA A 71 -3.81 -14.74 -1.96
C ALA A 71 -4.99 -13.84 -2.36
N LEU A 72 -4.76 -12.53 -2.54
CA LEU A 72 -5.79 -11.60 -3.04
C LEU A 72 -6.22 -11.98 -4.46
N ILE A 73 -5.27 -12.23 -5.37
CA ILE A 73 -5.57 -12.59 -6.76
C ILE A 73 -6.31 -13.94 -6.85
N THR A 74 -5.93 -14.92 -6.03
CA THR A 74 -6.58 -16.24 -6.00
C THR A 74 -8.07 -16.12 -5.69
N ASN A 75 -8.45 -15.22 -4.77
CA ASN A 75 -9.85 -14.96 -4.46
C ASN A 75 -10.60 -14.35 -5.67
N LEU A 76 -9.94 -13.45 -6.42
CA LEU A 76 -10.52 -12.83 -7.63
C LEU A 76 -10.70 -13.84 -8.78
N GLN A 77 -9.87 -14.88 -8.86
CA GLN A 77 -9.97 -15.93 -9.89
C GLN A 77 -11.09 -16.95 -9.66
N SER A 78 -11.67 -16.99 -8.47
CA SER A 78 -12.74 -17.95 -8.15
C SER A 78 -13.91 -17.25 -7.42
N PRO A 79 -14.54 -16.23 -8.04
CA PRO A 79 -15.55 -15.42 -7.37
C PRO A 79 -16.75 -16.26 -6.89
N ALA A 80 -17.10 -17.35 -7.59
CA ALA A 80 -18.17 -18.26 -7.18
C ALA A 80 -17.86 -19.11 -5.93
N LYS A 81 -16.59 -19.22 -5.52
CA LYS A 81 -16.16 -20.02 -4.35
C LYS A 81 -15.98 -19.19 -3.09
N HIS A 82 -16.08 -17.87 -3.19
CA HIS A 82 -15.75 -16.95 -2.11
C HIS A 82 -16.87 -15.93 -1.86
N PRO A 83 -16.96 -15.36 -0.66
CA PRO A 83 -17.86 -14.24 -0.40
C PRO A 83 -17.58 -13.07 -1.35
N PRO A 84 -18.60 -12.26 -1.71
CA PRO A 84 -18.44 -11.14 -2.63
C PRO A 84 -17.57 -10.00 -2.09
N LEU A 85 -17.24 -10.02 -0.79
CA LEU A 85 -16.41 -9.01 -0.13
C LEU A 85 -15.43 -9.69 0.83
N HIS A 86 -14.15 -9.34 0.69
CA HIS A 86 -13.09 -9.71 1.61
C HIS A 86 -12.55 -8.46 2.29
N LEU A 87 -12.47 -8.48 3.62
CA LEU A 87 -11.89 -7.39 4.41
C LEU A 87 -10.62 -7.87 5.11
N TYR A 88 -9.51 -7.19 4.82
CA TYR A 88 -8.23 -7.42 5.46
C TYR A 88 -7.89 -6.20 6.32
N SER A 89 -7.86 -6.38 7.65
CA SER A 89 -7.34 -5.36 8.56
C SER A 89 -5.83 -5.51 8.65
N ALA A 90 -5.11 -4.46 8.26
CA ALA A 90 -3.66 -4.49 8.16
C ALA A 90 -3.04 -3.14 8.54
N HIS A 91 -1.72 -3.06 8.46
CA HIS A 91 -0.94 -1.87 8.77
C HIS A 91 -0.67 -1.01 7.53
N ASP A 92 -0.22 0.21 7.79
CA ASP A 92 0.33 1.14 6.79
C ASP A 92 1.41 0.47 5.91
N SER A 93 2.28 -0.35 6.50
CA SER A 93 3.30 -1.13 5.79
C SER A 93 2.70 -2.11 4.77
N ALA A 94 1.56 -2.74 5.08
CA ALA A 94 0.86 -3.60 4.15
C ALA A 94 0.23 -2.80 3.01
N LEU A 95 -0.30 -1.61 3.30
CA LEU A 95 -0.83 -0.71 2.27
C LEU A 95 0.27 -0.30 1.29
N ILE A 96 1.43 0.18 1.77
CA ILE A 96 2.57 0.52 0.90
C ILE A 96 3.01 -0.69 0.10
N GLY A 97 3.18 -1.82 0.78
CA GLY A 97 3.59 -3.06 0.16
C GLY A 97 2.67 -3.46 -0.99
N LEU A 98 1.34 -3.36 -0.81
CA LEU A 98 0.39 -3.70 -1.86
C LEU A 98 0.41 -2.68 -3.00
N LEU A 99 0.53 -1.38 -2.71
CA LEU A 99 0.70 -0.36 -3.75
C LEU A 99 1.93 -0.66 -4.62
N CYS A 100 3.06 -1.01 -4.00
CA CYS A 100 4.27 -1.41 -4.73
C CYS A 100 4.14 -2.76 -5.45
N ALA A 101 3.46 -3.74 -4.84
CA ALA A 101 3.30 -5.08 -5.39
C ALA A 101 2.41 -5.09 -6.63
N PHE A 102 1.43 -4.19 -6.71
CA PHE A 102 0.54 -4.04 -7.87
C PHE A 102 0.98 -2.93 -8.84
N ARG A 103 2.19 -2.37 -8.67
CA ARG A 103 2.69 -1.23 -9.47
C ARG A 103 1.68 -0.08 -9.58
N LEU A 104 1.11 0.29 -8.44
CA LEU A 104 0.18 1.39 -8.35
C LEU A 104 0.95 2.68 -8.14
N ASN A 105 0.56 3.72 -8.87
CA ASN A 105 1.16 5.03 -8.70
C ASN A 105 0.95 5.51 -7.25
N PRO A 106 2.03 5.90 -6.56
CA PRO A 106 1.93 6.31 -5.17
C PRO A 106 1.07 7.58 -5.06
N PRO A 107 0.28 7.72 -3.98
CA PRO A 107 -0.41 8.98 -3.73
C PRO A 107 0.61 10.11 -3.51
N LYS A 108 0.24 11.34 -3.88
CA LYS A 108 1.06 12.53 -3.61
C LYS A 108 1.28 12.79 -2.12
N GLU A 109 0.37 12.31 -1.28
CA GLU A 109 0.44 12.45 0.16
C GLU A 109 0.24 11.10 0.84
N TRP A 110 0.98 10.88 1.94
CA TRP A 110 0.82 9.68 2.75
C TRP A 110 -0.62 9.55 3.29
N PRO A 111 -1.29 8.39 3.15
CA PRO A 111 -2.70 8.27 3.53
C PRO A 111 -2.94 8.45 5.04
N PRO A 112 -4.09 9.04 5.44
CA PRO A 112 -4.45 9.20 6.85
C PRO A 112 -4.75 7.86 7.55
N TYR A 113 -4.90 7.88 8.87
CA TYR A 113 -5.40 6.71 9.62
C TYR A 113 -6.76 6.24 9.09
N GLY A 114 -6.96 4.92 9.07
CA GLY A 114 -8.17 4.31 8.53
C GLY A 114 -8.23 4.28 6.99
N SER A 115 -7.12 4.54 6.31
CA SER A 115 -7.06 4.41 4.86
C SER A 115 -7.20 2.96 4.41
N PHE A 116 -7.76 2.77 3.23
CA PHE A 116 -7.99 1.46 2.64
C PHE A 116 -7.67 1.42 1.15
N LEU A 117 -7.09 0.31 0.71
CA LEU A 117 -7.00 -0.07 -0.69
C LEU A 117 -8.20 -0.96 -1.02
N LYS A 118 -8.98 -0.56 -2.02
CA LYS A 118 -10.08 -1.34 -2.58
C LYS A 118 -9.63 -1.93 -3.91
N ILE A 119 -9.79 -3.25 -4.05
CA ILE A 119 -9.51 -4.03 -5.26
C ILE A 119 -10.84 -4.61 -5.71
N GLU A 120 -11.32 -4.19 -6.87
CA GLU A 120 -12.64 -4.57 -7.39
C GLU A 120 -12.49 -5.46 -8.60
N LEU A 121 -13.15 -6.61 -8.59
CA LEU A 121 -13.39 -7.42 -9.78
C LEU A 121 -14.64 -6.88 -10.48
N VAL A 122 -14.52 -6.52 -11.75
CA VAL A 122 -15.62 -5.99 -12.56
C VAL A 122 -15.80 -6.90 -13.77
N GLU A 123 -17.03 -7.38 -13.96
CA GLU A 123 -17.45 -8.12 -15.14
C GLU A 123 -17.84 -7.12 -16.24
N MET A 124 -17.14 -7.15 -17.37
CA MET A 124 -17.46 -6.37 -18.55
C MET A 124 -18.26 -7.23 -19.52
N THR A 125 -19.50 -6.82 -19.78
CA THR A 125 -20.37 -7.47 -20.76
C THR A 125 -19.86 -7.15 -22.17
N ALA A 126 -19.64 -8.19 -22.98
CA ALA A 126 -19.33 -8.00 -24.38
C ALA A 126 -20.51 -7.32 -25.09
N MET A 127 -20.22 -6.30 -25.89
CA MET A 127 -21.27 -5.50 -26.55
C MET A 127 -22.03 -6.26 -27.65
N GLU A 128 -21.59 -7.45 -28.07
CA GLU A 128 -22.31 -8.29 -29.04
C GLU A 128 -22.21 -9.78 -28.66
N GLY A 129 -23.36 -10.46 -28.75
CA GLY A 129 -23.62 -11.77 -28.13
C GLY A 129 -22.83 -12.93 -28.72
N ASP A 130 -21.94 -13.48 -27.89
CA ASP A 130 -21.38 -14.85 -27.82
C ASP A 130 -19.98 -14.86 -27.19
N ALA A 131 -19.41 -13.69 -26.87
CA ALA A 131 -18.17 -13.62 -26.11
C ALA A 131 -18.42 -13.82 -24.61
N GLU A 132 -17.62 -14.70 -24.00
CA GLU A 132 -17.55 -14.88 -22.54
C GLU A 132 -17.30 -13.52 -21.85
N PRO A 133 -17.94 -13.26 -20.70
CA PRO A 133 -17.76 -12.03 -19.96
C PRO A 133 -16.29 -11.86 -19.55
N GLU A 134 -15.74 -10.70 -19.87
CA GLU A 134 -14.36 -10.38 -19.55
C GLU A 134 -14.27 -9.82 -18.14
N HIS A 135 -13.27 -10.29 -17.38
CA HIS A 135 -13.06 -9.84 -16.01
C HIS A 135 -11.87 -8.88 -15.94
N VAL A 136 -12.11 -7.69 -15.42
CA VAL A 136 -11.08 -6.68 -15.19
C VAL A 136 -11.00 -6.32 -13.70
N VAL A 137 -9.87 -5.76 -13.29
CA VAL A 137 -9.61 -5.35 -11.92
C VAL A 137 -9.37 -3.85 -11.87
N ARG A 138 -10.00 -3.19 -10.89
CA ARG A 138 -9.81 -1.77 -10.58
C ARG A 138 -9.23 -1.59 -9.19
N PHE A 139 -8.37 -0.59 -9.05
CA PHE A 139 -7.75 -0.22 -7.78
C PHE A 139 -8.22 1.17 -7.37
N SER A 140 -8.56 1.35 -6.10
CA SER A 140 -8.78 2.69 -5.54
C SER A 140 -8.28 2.81 -4.11
N LEU A 141 -7.76 3.99 -3.79
CA LEU A 141 -7.28 4.36 -2.46
C LEU A 141 -8.21 5.43 -1.90
N ASN A 142 -8.88 5.12 -0.79
CA ASN A 142 -9.84 6.02 -0.15
C ASN A 142 -10.90 6.56 -1.13
N GLY A 143 -11.37 5.69 -2.04
CA GLY A 143 -12.36 6.03 -3.06
C GLY A 143 -11.83 6.74 -4.30
N LYS A 144 -10.54 7.07 -4.38
CA LYS A 144 -9.92 7.62 -5.59
C LYS A 144 -9.26 6.51 -6.41
N THR A 145 -9.60 6.41 -7.69
CA THR A 145 -8.98 5.46 -8.62
C THR A 145 -7.47 5.62 -8.65
N LEU A 146 -6.76 4.50 -8.69
CA LEU A 146 -5.31 4.45 -8.83
C LEU A 146 -4.93 3.97 -10.23
N GLU A 147 -3.92 4.61 -10.80
CA GLU A 147 -3.27 4.15 -12.02
C GLU A 147 -2.34 2.97 -11.69
N CYS A 148 -2.45 1.89 -12.47
CA CYS A 148 -1.54 0.75 -12.43
C CYS A 148 -0.61 0.79 -13.65
N GLU A 149 0.71 0.69 -13.46
CA GLU A 149 1.68 0.68 -14.57
C GLU A 149 1.47 -0.50 -15.53
N TRP A 150 0.84 -1.57 -15.05
CA TRP A 150 0.51 -2.74 -15.85
C TRP A 150 -0.82 -2.65 -16.59
N SER A 151 -1.59 -1.58 -16.42
CA SER A 151 -2.91 -1.44 -17.04
C SER A 151 -2.83 -1.63 -18.55
N ASP A 152 -3.77 -2.40 -19.09
CA ASP A 152 -4.00 -2.56 -20.52
C ASP A 152 -5.18 -1.73 -21.02
N ARG A 153 -5.83 -0.98 -20.10
CA ARG A 153 -7.00 -0.12 -20.34
C ARG A 153 -6.94 1.11 -19.45
N GLU A 154 -7.82 2.07 -19.73
CA GLU A 154 -8.04 3.21 -18.85
C GLU A 154 -8.58 2.71 -17.50
N ASP A 155 -7.86 3.05 -16.42
CA ASP A 155 -8.23 2.78 -15.03
C ASP A 155 -8.42 1.30 -14.62
N CYS A 156 -8.05 0.33 -15.46
CA CYS A 156 -8.19 -1.09 -15.14
C CYS A 156 -7.17 -1.98 -15.84
N ILE A 157 -7.04 -3.20 -15.31
CA ILE A 157 -6.21 -4.27 -15.85
C ILE A 157 -7.04 -5.54 -16.02
N THR A 158 -6.84 -6.29 -17.10
CA THR A 158 -7.45 -7.63 -17.21
C THR A 158 -6.98 -8.56 -16.08
N LEU A 159 -7.88 -9.41 -15.56
CA LEU A 159 -7.55 -10.33 -14.47
C LEU A 159 -6.42 -11.28 -14.85
N GLU A 160 -6.42 -11.78 -16.09
CA GLU A 160 -5.37 -12.66 -16.62
C GLU A 160 -3.99 -11.99 -16.58
N ARG A 161 -3.89 -10.76 -17.06
CA ARG A 161 -2.65 -9.98 -17.04
C ARG A 161 -2.20 -9.67 -15.62
N LEU A 162 -3.13 -9.37 -14.71
CA LEU A 162 -2.79 -9.15 -13.30
C LEU A 162 -2.20 -10.41 -12.65
N VAL A 163 -2.77 -11.58 -12.92
CA VAL A 163 -2.26 -12.88 -12.46
C VAL A 163 -0.85 -13.12 -12.98
N GLU A 164 -0.63 -12.91 -14.28
CA GLU A 164 0.69 -13.05 -14.91
C GLU A 164 1.72 -12.14 -14.22
N LYS A 165 1.41 -10.85 -14.04
CA LYS A 165 2.34 -9.88 -13.45
C LYS A 165 2.67 -10.18 -12.00
N VAL A 166 1.68 -10.50 -11.17
CA VAL A 166 1.88 -10.80 -9.73
C VAL A 166 2.71 -12.07 -9.53
N THR A 167 2.59 -13.05 -10.43
CA THR A 167 3.31 -14.33 -10.32
C THR A 167 4.72 -14.29 -10.89
N THR A 168 4.98 -13.45 -11.89
CA THR A 168 6.28 -13.44 -12.62
C THR A 168 7.19 -12.28 -12.21
N GLU A 169 6.64 -11.11 -11.87
CA GLU A 169 7.46 -9.92 -11.69
C GLU A 169 8.26 -9.95 -10.40
N GLY A 170 9.59 -9.85 -10.51
CA GLY A 170 10.49 -9.94 -9.37
C GLY A 170 10.78 -11.38 -8.90
N ALA A 171 10.27 -12.41 -9.59
CA ALA A 171 10.52 -13.81 -9.23
C ALA A 171 11.98 -14.26 -9.49
N SER A 172 12.63 -13.73 -10.54
CA SER A 172 13.94 -14.21 -11.04
C SER A 172 15.04 -13.13 -11.14
N ALA A 173 14.94 -12.05 -10.36
CA ALA A 173 15.99 -11.03 -10.31
C ALA A 173 17.21 -11.47 -9.51
#